data_AF-A0A2P8CJW2-F1
#
_entry.id   AF-A0A2P8CJW2-F1
#
_cell.length_a   1.000
_cell.length_b   1.000
_cell.length_c   1.000
_cell.angle_alpha   90.00
_cell.angle_beta   90.00
_cell.angle_gamma   90.00
#
_symmetry.space_group_name_H-M   'P 1'
#
loop_
_entity.id
_entity.type
_entity.pdbx_description
1 polymer ?
#
loop_
_entity_poly.entity_id
_entity_poly.type
_entity_poly.pdbx_seq_one_letter_code
_entity_poly.pdbx_strand_id
1 'polypeptide(L)'
;MNDFEKKHINNALRNASLIGRLYDDLVKKMARLLSQYKPTGAKSVWDGNKALERKLDQLLQSFGVTLTGHLKEMIEKDWELAEQKNDELVKNLLKGSTVTVAGVVVYDLFNRKRPGKSVRVILKSIKNLFKRKKSDVKLSDVMAAPRRREALLQFLNRKEGGMGLSERVWKLTKLNKSMIEELLHNNIIQGGSAAQNATHLKKYLNNPDMYFRRVRNKKTGKLELSARAKEFHPGRGVYRSSYQNALRLAQTETNMGYRMADHNRWKNNPTVVGFEVKTSHNHPTEDMCDDLKGEYPKDFIFTGWHPKCICYAVPVMLSDKEFESHEDAILTGQEPKINSKNRVRSVPAGFNRWIKSKAKASKGWKNQPYFIRDNFKGGKIEGGLRL
;
A
#
# COMPACT_ATOMS: atom_id res chain seq x y z
N MET A 1 16.02 -24.35 -6.01
CA MET A 1 15.64 -23.03 -6.55
C MET A 1 15.23 -23.22 -8.00
N ASN A 2 13.93 -23.13 -8.25
CA ASN A 2 13.33 -23.27 -9.59
C ASN A 2 13.86 -22.14 -10.51
N ASP A 3 13.95 -22.39 -11.81
CA ASP A 3 14.47 -21.44 -12.80
C ASP A 3 13.75 -20.08 -12.77
N PHE A 4 12.44 -20.05 -12.49
CA PHE A 4 11.67 -18.83 -12.28
C PHE A 4 12.13 -18.02 -11.06
N GLU A 5 12.54 -18.68 -9.98
CA GLU A 5 13.05 -17.99 -8.79
C GLU A 5 14.41 -17.36 -9.08
N LYS A 6 15.24 -18.01 -9.89
CA LYS A 6 16.49 -17.42 -10.39
C LYS A 6 16.21 -16.17 -11.22
N LYS A 7 15.23 -16.24 -12.11
CA LYS A 7 14.83 -15.12 -12.98
C LYS A 7 14.25 -13.96 -12.19
N HIS A 8 13.42 -14.22 -11.17
CA HIS A 8 12.82 -13.18 -10.35
C HIS A 8 13.88 -12.43 -9.53
N ILE A 9 14.80 -13.16 -8.91
CA ILE A 9 15.92 -12.58 -8.16
C ILE A 9 16.79 -11.72 -9.09
N ASN A 10 17.06 -12.19 -10.30
CA ASN A 10 17.82 -11.43 -11.29
C ASN A 10 17.11 -10.17 -11.76
N ASN A 11 15.78 -10.21 -11.93
CA ASN A 11 14.98 -9.02 -12.24
C ASN A 11 15.09 -8.00 -11.10
N ALA A 12 14.83 -8.43 -9.86
CA ALA A 12 14.92 -7.57 -8.68
C ALA A 12 16.30 -6.89 -8.52
N LEU A 13 17.39 -7.60 -8.83
CA LEU A 13 18.74 -7.05 -8.77
C LEU A 13 19.04 -6.01 -9.85
N ARG A 14 18.58 -6.24 -11.09
CA ARG A 14 18.71 -5.28 -12.20
C ARG A 14 17.95 -3.99 -11.91
N ASN A 15 16.75 -4.18 -11.36
CA ASN A 15 15.83 -3.13 -10.98
C ASN A 15 16.46 -2.19 -9.94
N ALA A 16 17.04 -2.75 -8.87
CA ALA A 16 17.74 -1.97 -7.86
C ALA A 16 18.93 -1.17 -8.43
N SER A 17 19.70 -1.77 -9.35
CA SER A 17 20.84 -1.09 -9.99
C SER A 17 20.41 0.06 -10.91
N LEU A 18 19.29 -0.10 -11.60
CA LEU A 18 18.73 0.94 -12.45
C LEU A 18 18.26 2.14 -11.63
N ILE A 19 17.55 1.88 -10.53
CA ILE A 19 17.11 2.92 -9.58
C ILE A 19 18.32 3.70 -9.06
N GLY A 20 19.40 3.02 -8.65
CA GLY A 20 20.64 3.67 -8.20
C GLY A 20 21.22 4.62 -9.24
N ARG A 21 21.30 4.20 -10.51
CA ARG A 21 21.82 5.05 -11.59
C ARG A 21 20.97 6.28 -11.87
N LEU A 22 19.66 6.16 -11.77
CA LEU A 22 18.76 7.31 -11.92
C LEU A 22 19.00 8.33 -10.81
N TYR A 23 19.23 7.87 -9.58
CA TYR A 23 19.57 8.75 -8.46
C TYR A 23 20.94 9.41 -8.67
N ASP A 24 21.95 8.66 -9.10
CA ASP A 24 23.29 9.22 -9.37
C ASP A 24 23.25 10.27 -10.50
N ASP A 25 22.47 10.04 -11.54
CA ASP A 25 22.28 11.00 -12.64
C ASP A 25 21.56 12.27 -12.18
N LEU A 26 20.50 12.13 -11.36
CA LEU A 26 19.83 13.26 -10.73
C LEU A 26 20.82 14.08 -9.88
N VAL A 27 21.59 13.42 -9.01
CA VAL A 27 22.57 14.08 -8.14
C VAL A 27 23.63 14.80 -8.96
N LYS A 28 24.16 14.20 -10.03
CA LYS A 28 25.13 14.85 -10.93
C LYS A 28 24.54 16.07 -11.64
N LYS A 29 23.31 15.96 -12.15
CA LYS A 29 22.62 17.08 -12.81
C LYS A 29 22.35 18.22 -11.83
N MET A 30 21.91 17.91 -10.62
CA MET A 30 21.74 18.90 -9.55
C MET A 30 23.07 19.54 -9.14
N ALA A 31 24.13 18.75 -8.95
CA ALA A 31 25.45 19.26 -8.58
C ALA A 31 26.03 20.20 -9.65
N ARG A 32 25.95 19.82 -10.93
CA ARG A 32 26.38 20.67 -12.06
C ARG A 32 25.55 21.95 -12.20
N LEU A 33 24.27 21.89 -11.85
CA LEU A 33 23.41 23.07 -11.85
C LEU A 33 23.79 24.00 -10.69
N LEU A 34 23.97 23.46 -9.49
CA LEU A 34 24.32 24.22 -8.29
C LEU A 34 25.73 24.84 -8.36
N SER A 35 26.69 24.18 -9.02
CA SER A 35 28.07 24.70 -9.18
C SER A 35 28.15 25.99 -10.00
N GLN A 36 27.09 26.35 -10.73
CA GLN A 36 27.01 27.59 -11.51
C GLN A 36 26.61 28.81 -10.66
N TYR A 37 26.24 28.61 -9.39
CA TYR A 37 25.75 29.66 -8.50
C TYR A 37 26.67 29.81 -7.29
N LYS A 38 26.99 31.05 -6.93
CA LYS A 38 27.79 31.36 -5.74
C LYS A 38 26.88 31.62 -4.54
N PRO A 39 27.21 31.14 -3.33
CA PRO A 39 26.47 31.49 -2.13
C PRO A 39 26.60 32.98 -1.83
N THR A 40 25.48 33.67 -1.67
CA THR A 40 25.43 35.04 -1.16
C THR A 40 25.06 35.02 0.32
N GLY A 41 26.08 35.01 1.19
CA GLY A 41 25.92 35.06 2.65
C GLY A 41 25.75 33.69 3.34
N ALA A 42 25.31 33.70 4.60
CA ALA A 42 25.22 32.51 5.47
C ALA A 42 24.05 31.55 5.16
N LYS A 43 23.30 31.80 4.08
CA LYS A 43 22.18 30.95 3.63
C LYS A 43 22.63 29.96 2.56
N SER A 44 21.86 28.89 2.38
CA SER A 44 22.13 27.91 1.33
C SER A 44 22.05 28.55 -0.06
N VAL A 45 22.88 28.09 -1.00
CA VAL A 45 23.02 28.61 -2.39
C VAL A 45 21.69 28.70 -3.14
N TRP A 46 20.70 27.88 -2.77
CA TRP A 46 19.41 27.78 -3.43
C TRP A 46 18.28 28.61 -2.79
N ASP A 47 18.42 29.08 -1.55
CA ASP A 47 17.34 29.70 -0.79
C ASP A 47 17.07 31.14 -1.27
N GLY A 48 15.92 31.36 -1.91
CA GLY A 48 15.48 32.67 -2.41
C GLY A 48 15.76 32.92 -3.90
N ASN A 49 16.40 31.99 -4.62
CA ASN A 49 16.63 32.09 -6.06
C ASN A 49 15.55 31.33 -6.87
N LYS A 50 14.46 32.03 -7.20
CA LYS A 50 13.31 31.47 -7.92
C LYS A 50 13.65 30.81 -9.26
N ALA A 51 14.70 31.27 -9.94
CA ALA A 51 15.10 30.70 -11.24
C ALA A 51 15.84 29.36 -11.07
N LEU A 52 16.69 29.26 -10.04
CA LEU A 52 17.38 28.03 -9.67
C LEU A 52 16.41 26.98 -9.12
N GLU A 53 15.48 27.39 -8.26
CA GLU A 53 14.40 26.51 -7.74
C GLU A 53 13.59 25.87 -8.87
N ARG A 54 13.15 26.65 -9.87
CA ARG A 54 12.42 26.14 -11.04
C ARG A 54 13.21 25.10 -11.83
N LYS A 55 14.53 25.27 -11.98
CA LYS A 55 15.39 24.32 -12.71
C LYS A 55 15.59 23.02 -11.92
N LEU A 56 15.74 23.11 -10.59
CA LEU A 56 15.82 21.93 -9.72
C LEU A 56 14.49 21.15 -9.73
N ASP A 57 13.35 21.85 -9.72
CA ASP A 57 12.03 21.24 -9.82
C ASP A 57 11.84 20.45 -11.13
N GLN A 58 12.32 20.98 -12.25
CA GLN A 58 12.28 20.27 -13.55
C GLN A 58 13.13 19.01 -13.54
N LEU A 59 14.31 19.04 -12.91
CA LEU A 59 15.16 17.85 -12.75
C LEU A 59 14.48 16.78 -11.88
N LEU A 60 13.83 17.17 -10.79
CA LEU A 60 13.10 16.25 -9.91
C LEU A 60 11.85 15.67 -10.60
N GLN A 61 11.11 16.48 -11.35
CA GLN A 61 9.94 16.03 -12.11
C GLN A 61 10.33 15.02 -13.20
N SER A 62 11.37 15.34 -13.99
CA SER A 62 11.86 14.42 -15.02
C SER A 62 12.36 13.10 -14.43
N PHE A 63 13.11 13.14 -13.32
CA PHE A 63 13.50 11.95 -12.57
C PHE A 63 12.29 11.13 -12.11
N GLY A 64 11.28 11.77 -11.53
CA GLY A 64 10.05 11.10 -11.08
C GLY A 64 9.31 10.39 -12.23
N VAL A 65 9.22 11.01 -13.41
CA VAL A 65 8.63 10.38 -14.62
C VAL A 65 9.45 9.17 -15.07
N THR A 66 10.78 9.32 -15.20
CA THR A 66 11.67 8.23 -15.62
C THR A 66 11.67 7.06 -14.64
N LEU A 67 11.72 7.33 -13.34
CA LEU A 67 11.65 6.31 -12.29
C LEU A 67 10.31 5.58 -12.33
N THR A 68 9.19 6.31 -12.46
CA THR A 68 7.86 5.70 -12.55
C THR A 68 7.72 4.82 -13.78
N GLY A 69 8.26 5.23 -14.93
CA GLY A 69 8.29 4.41 -16.15
C GLY A 69 9.04 3.10 -15.96
N HIS A 70 10.24 3.16 -15.36
CA HIS A 70 11.00 1.96 -15.06
C HIS A 70 10.32 1.06 -14.04
N LEU A 71 9.73 1.61 -12.96
CA LEU A 71 9.01 0.81 -11.97
C LEU A 71 7.81 0.06 -12.58
N LYS A 72 7.11 0.66 -13.55
CA LYS A 72 6.05 -0.04 -14.30
C LYS A 72 6.61 -1.22 -15.08
N GLU A 73 7.68 -1.00 -15.85
CA GLU A 73 8.37 -2.04 -16.62
C GLU A 73 8.89 -3.19 -15.72
N MET A 74 9.35 -2.86 -14.51
CA MET A 74 9.78 -3.84 -13.51
C MET A 74 8.63 -4.73 -13.03
N ILE A 75 7.50 -4.10 -12.71
CA ILE A 75 6.31 -4.78 -12.20
C ILE A 75 5.75 -5.71 -13.26
N GLU A 76 5.68 -5.25 -14.51
CA GLU A 76 5.22 -6.05 -15.65
C GLU A 76 6.09 -7.30 -15.84
N LYS A 77 7.42 -7.16 -15.84
CA LYS A 77 8.34 -8.30 -16.01
C LYS A 77 8.24 -9.34 -14.91
N ASP A 78 8.06 -8.90 -13.67
CA ASP A 78 7.91 -9.84 -12.56
C ASP A 78 6.51 -10.46 -12.50
N TRP A 79 5.49 -9.76 -13.01
CA TRP A 79 4.14 -10.29 -13.15
C TRP A 79 4.10 -11.40 -14.20
N GLU A 80 4.62 -11.13 -15.40
CA GLU A 80 4.70 -12.13 -16.47
C GLU A 80 5.52 -13.36 -16.06
N LEU A 81 6.60 -13.17 -15.29
CA LEU A 81 7.41 -14.28 -14.80
C LEU A 81 6.66 -15.15 -13.77
N ALA A 82 5.81 -14.53 -12.95
CA ALA A 82 4.97 -15.26 -12.02
C ALA A 82 3.86 -16.03 -12.75
N GLU A 83 3.27 -15.44 -13.79
CA GLU A 83 2.29 -16.13 -14.66
C GLU A 83 2.92 -17.35 -15.32
N GLN A 84 4.10 -17.20 -15.95
CA GLN A 84 4.80 -18.32 -16.57
C GLN A 84 5.18 -19.43 -15.58
N LYS A 85 5.56 -19.07 -14.34
CA LYS A 85 5.82 -20.05 -13.29
C LYS A 85 4.57 -20.86 -12.97
N ASN A 86 3.42 -20.20 -12.85
CA ASN A 86 2.14 -20.85 -12.55
C ASN A 86 1.71 -21.75 -13.71
N ASP A 87 1.86 -21.30 -14.96
CA ASP A 87 1.55 -22.09 -16.14
C ASP A 87 2.42 -23.36 -16.21
N GLU A 88 3.71 -23.26 -15.88
CA GLU A 88 4.61 -24.42 -15.88
C GLU A 88 4.29 -25.40 -14.73
N LEU A 89 3.91 -24.88 -13.56
CA LEU A 89 3.46 -25.72 -12.44
C LEU A 89 2.20 -26.51 -12.80
N VAL A 90 1.22 -25.85 -13.42
CA VAL A 90 -0.02 -26.53 -13.87
C VAL A 90 0.28 -27.54 -14.97
N LYS A 91 1.13 -27.20 -15.96
CA LYS A 91 1.55 -28.15 -17.00
C LYS A 91 2.25 -29.39 -16.45
N ASN A 92 3.09 -29.22 -15.43
CA ASN A 92 3.77 -30.34 -14.78
C ASN A 92 2.80 -31.19 -13.94
N LEU A 93 1.80 -30.57 -13.30
CA LEU A 93 0.76 -31.26 -12.55
C LEU A 93 -0.14 -32.12 -13.45
N LEU A 94 -0.43 -31.63 -14.66
CA LEU A 94 -1.22 -32.33 -15.68
C LEU A 94 -0.41 -33.39 -16.45
N LYS A 95 0.90 -33.49 -16.21
CA LYS A 95 1.78 -34.42 -16.92
C LYS A 95 1.62 -35.82 -16.33
N GLY A 96 0.79 -36.65 -16.98
CA GLY A 96 0.48 -38.02 -16.55
C GLY A 96 -0.98 -38.26 -16.19
N SER A 97 -1.81 -37.21 -16.15
CA SER A 97 -3.27 -37.38 -16.09
C SER A 97 -3.80 -37.82 -17.47
N THR A 98 -4.71 -38.80 -17.51
CA THR A 98 -5.43 -39.26 -18.72
C THR A 98 -6.39 -38.21 -19.30
N VAL A 99 -6.47 -37.04 -18.67
CA VAL A 99 -7.26 -35.93 -19.17
C VAL A 99 -6.58 -35.40 -20.44
N THR A 100 -7.04 -35.89 -21.59
CA THR A 100 -6.92 -35.20 -22.88
C THR A 100 -7.68 -33.89 -22.77
N VAL A 101 -7.07 -32.90 -22.11
CA VAL A 101 -7.64 -31.56 -22.08
C VAL A 101 -7.45 -30.99 -23.47
N ALA A 102 -8.51 -31.12 -24.29
CA ALA A 102 -8.66 -30.44 -25.55
C ALA A 102 -8.24 -28.97 -25.34
N GLY A 103 -7.32 -28.48 -26.17
CA GLY A 103 -6.60 -27.21 -25.96
C GLY A 103 -7.48 -25.97 -25.72
N VAL A 104 -8.78 -26.07 -25.93
CA VAL A 104 -9.80 -25.05 -25.67
C VAL A 104 -10.07 -24.83 -24.17
N VAL A 105 -10.13 -25.89 -23.34
CA VAL A 105 -10.41 -25.74 -21.89
C VAL A 105 -9.22 -25.15 -21.14
N VAL A 106 -8.00 -25.49 -21.56
CA VAL A 106 -6.77 -24.81 -21.12
C VAL A 106 -6.83 -23.34 -21.58
N TYR A 107 -7.12 -23.08 -22.85
CA TYR A 107 -7.19 -21.71 -23.38
C TYR A 107 -8.16 -20.81 -22.59
N ASP A 108 -9.35 -21.30 -22.24
CA ASP A 108 -10.34 -20.53 -21.46
C ASP A 108 -10.01 -20.41 -19.97
N LEU A 109 -9.34 -21.39 -19.36
CA LEU A 109 -8.81 -21.26 -17.99
C LEU A 109 -7.68 -20.20 -17.89
N PHE A 110 -6.92 -20.02 -18.97
CA PHE A 110 -5.74 -19.16 -19.02
C PHE A 110 -5.96 -17.85 -19.81
N ASN A 111 -7.17 -17.56 -20.33
CA ASN A 111 -7.47 -16.35 -21.09
C ASN A 111 -7.59 -15.11 -20.19
N ARG A 112 -6.45 -14.64 -19.65
CA ARG A 112 -6.33 -13.35 -18.97
C ARG A 112 -5.82 -12.33 -19.99
N LYS A 113 -6.59 -11.26 -20.22
CA LYS A 113 -6.21 -10.16 -21.14
C LYS A 113 -4.87 -9.55 -20.70
N ARG A 114 -3.84 -9.71 -21.54
CA ARG A 114 -2.55 -9.02 -21.46
C ARG A 114 -2.72 -7.50 -21.72
N PRO A 115 -1.98 -6.62 -21.03
CA PRO A 115 -1.60 -5.33 -21.58
C PRO A 115 -0.61 -5.57 -22.74
N GLY A 116 -0.80 -4.86 -23.85
CA GLY A 116 -0.15 -5.18 -25.13
C GLY A 116 1.36 -4.98 -25.19
N LYS A 117 2.00 -6.00 -25.77
CA LYS A 117 3.09 -5.99 -26.78
C LYS A 117 4.54 -5.62 -26.40
N SER A 118 5.32 -6.72 -26.36
CA SER A 118 6.54 -7.02 -27.14
C SER A 118 7.87 -6.34 -26.81
N VAL A 119 8.80 -7.13 -26.26
CA VAL A 119 10.25 -6.94 -26.49
C VAL A 119 10.93 -8.31 -26.59
N ARG A 120 11.63 -8.58 -27.71
CA ARG A 120 12.66 -9.61 -27.81
C ARG A 120 14.02 -8.96 -27.60
N VAL A 121 14.81 -9.54 -26.70
CA VAL A 121 16.21 -9.16 -26.41
C VAL A 121 17.11 -10.28 -26.91
N ILE A 122 18.24 -9.90 -27.53
CA ILE A 122 19.34 -10.83 -27.82
C ILE A 122 20.36 -10.81 -26.67
N LEU A 123 20.59 -12.02 -26.17
CA LEU A 123 21.49 -12.40 -25.08
C LEU A 123 22.94 -12.41 -25.54
N LYS A 124 23.84 -11.71 -24.84
CA LYS A 124 25.25 -12.14 -24.78
C LYS A 124 26.03 -11.65 -23.55
N SER A 125 25.58 -10.63 -22.84
CA SER A 125 26.41 -10.01 -21.79
C SER A 125 26.06 -10.46 -20.37
N ILE A 126 25.78 -11.77 -20.19
CA ILE A 126 25.50 -12.39 -18.89
C ILE A 126 26.75 -12.54 -18.00
N LYS A 127 27.96 -12.59 -18.53
CA LYS A 127 28.97 -13.38 -17.82
C LYS A 127 29.62 -12.79 -16.57
N ASN A 128 29.58 -11.48 -16.30
CA ASN A 128 30.55 -10.90 -15.35
C ASN A 128 30.03 -10.32 -14.00
N LEU A 129 28.82 -10.64 -13.55
CA LEU A 129 28.31 -10.11 -12.24
C LEU A 129 28.09 -11.18 -11.14
N PHE A 130 28.64 -12.38 -11.34
CA PHE A 130 28.71 -13.47 -10.35
C PHE A 130 29.65 -13.20 -9.15
N LYS A 131 29.46 -12.12 -8.38
CA LYS A 131 30.28 -11.88 -7.16
C LYS A 131 29.52 -11.31 -5.95
N ARG A 132 28.32 -11.81 -5.62
CA ARG A 132 27.75 -11.69 -4.26
C ARG A 132 27.14 -13.04 -3.80
N LYS A 133 27.41 -13.42 -2.53
CA LYS A 133 26.95 -14.69 -1.94
C LYS A 133 25.43 -14.70 -1.72
N LYS A 134 24.86 -15.89 -1.85
CA LYS A 134 23.44 -16.23 -2.07
C LYS A 134 22.63 -16.43 -0.77
N SER A 135 23.23 -16.21 0.40
CA SER A 135 22.72 -16.65 1.71
C SER A 135 21.79 -15.66 2.43
N ASP A 136 21.68 -14.41 1.97
CA ASP A 136 21.10 -13.35 2.82
C ASP A 136 19.69 -12.91 2.39
N VAL A 137 19.08 -13.56 1.40
CA VAL A 137 17.71 -13.28 0.95
C VAL A 137 16.74 -14.24 1.64
N LYS A 138 15.97 -13.75 2.60
CA LYS A 138 14.99 -14.57 3.34
C LYS A 138 13.78 -14.88 2.46
N LEU A 139 13.32 -16.12 2.47
CA LEU A 139 12.14 -16.59 1.72
C LEU A 139 10.87 -15.77 2.01
N SER A 140 10.73 -15.25 3.23
CA SER A 140 9.66 -14.35 3.65
C SER A 140 9.58 -13.07 2.81
N ASP A 141 10.73 -12.53 2.40
CA ASP A 141 10.80 -11.27 1.66
C ASP A 141 10.39 -11.47 0.20
N VAL A 142 10.57 -12.69 -0.32
CA VAL A 142 10.16 -13.13 -1.66
C VAL A 142 8.67 -13.45 -1.70
N MET A 143 8.14 -14.14 -0.69
CA MET A 143 6.71 -14.47 -0.60
C MET A 143 5.83 -13.23 -0.37
N ALA A 144 6.36 -12.18 0.27
CA ALA A 144 5.64 -10.92 0.47
C ALA A 144 5.62 -10.01 -0.77
N ALA A 145 6.47 -10.23 -1.78
CA ALA A 145 6.61 -9.34 -2.92
C ALA A 145 5.32 -9.17 -3.76
N PRO A 146 4.52 -10.21 -4.06
CA PRO A 146 3.23 -10.06 -4.75
C PRO A 146 2.24 -9.21 -3.97
N ARG A 147 2.15 -9.44 -2.65
CA ARG A 147 1.28 -8.67 -1.74
C ARG A 147 1.67 -7.19 -1.69
N ARG A 148 2.98 -6.88 -1.72
CA ARG A 148 3.50 -5.51 -1.78
C ARG A 148 3.13 -4.82 -3.10
N ARG A 149 3.15 -5.56 -4.23
CA ARG A 149 2.76 -5.01 -5.54
C ARG A 149 1.28 -4.71 -5.63
N GLU A 150 0.43 -5.61 -5.14
CA GLU A 150 -1.01 -5.36 -5.09
C GLU A 150 -1.32 -4.15 -4.20
N ALA A 151 -0.70 -4.07 -3.01
CA ALA A 151 -0.85 -2.92 -2.12
C ALA A 151 -0.42 -1.60 -2.79
N LEU A 152 0.63 -1.63 -3.61
CA LEU A 152 1.05 -0.48 -4.40
C LEU A 152 0.01 -0.09 -5.45
N LEU A 153 -0.52 -1.04 -6.22
CA LEU A 153 -1.56 -0.75 -7.21
C LEU A 153 -2.78 -0.09 -6.55
N GLN A 154 -3.16 -0.55 -5.35
CA GLN A 154 -4.25 0.07 -4.58
C GLN A 154 -3.90 1.48 -4.10
N PHE A 155 -2.65 1.72 -3.69
CA PHE A 155 -2.19 3.07 -3.37
C PHE A 155 -2.24 4.01 -4.57
N LEU A 156 -1.83 3.54 -5.77
CA LEU A 156 -1.88 4.34 -7.00
C LEU A 156 -3.33 4.68 -7.41
N ASN A 157 -4.25 3.72 -7.35
CA ASN A 157 -5.67 3.96 -7.62
C ASN A 157 -6.28 4.99 -6.64
N ARG A 158 -5.88 4.93 -5.37
CA ARG A 158 -6.30 5.93 -4.36
C ARG A 158 -5.69 7.30 -4.60
N LYS A 159 -4.44 7.36 -5.07
CA LYS A 159 -3.78 8.62 -5.44
C LYS A 159 -4.59 9.35 -6.51
N GLU A 160 -5.09 8.64 -7.52
CA GLU A 160 -5.97 9.22 -8.55
C GLU A 160 -7.26 9.80 -7.94
N GLY A 161 -7.82 9.13 -6.92
CA GLY A 161 -8.95 9.64 -6.12
C GLY A 161 -8.63 10.77 -5.13
N GLY A 162 -7.36 11.17 -5.02
CA GLY A 162 -6.87 12.23 -4.14
C GLY A 162 -6.68 11.77 -2.68
N MET A 163 -5.44 11.89 -2.18
CA MET A 163 -5.08 11.52 -0.79
C MET A 163 -5.65 12.46 0.30
N GLY A 164 -6.41 13.50 -0.06
CA GLY A 164 -7.06 14.41 0.90
C GLY A 164 -6.12 15.05 1.91
N LEU A 165 -4.87 15.34 1.53
CA LEU A 165 -3.87 15.93 2.43
C LEU A 165 -4.32 17.32 2.91
N SER A 166 -4.17 17.59 4.20
CA SER A 166 -4.53 18.89 4.78
C SER A 166 -3.42 19.91 4.59
N GLU A 167 -3.73 21.05 3.95
CA GLU A 167 -2.84 22.21 3.81
C GLU A 167 -2.37 22.78 5.16
N ARG A 168 -3.14 22.54 6.24
CA ARG A 168 -2.75 22.96 7.60
C ARG A 168 -1.54 22.19 8.13
N VAL A 169 -1.36 20.95 7.69
CA VAL A 169 -0.32 20.04 8.20
C VAL A 169 0.87 19.97 7.24
N TRP A 170 0.58 19.94 5.94
CA TRP A 170 1.55 19.68 4.89
C TRP A 170 1.82 20.92 4.05
N LYS A 171 3.08 21.09 3.64
CA LYS A 171 3.47 22.08 2.63
C LYS A 171 3.02 21.57 1.26
N LEU A 172 1.76 21.80 0.88
CA LEU A 172 1.16 21.25 -0.35
C LEU A 172 1.53 22.01 -1.62
N THR A 173 2.84 22.18 -1.88
CA THR A 173 3.29 22.50 -3.24
C THR A 173 3.12 21.28 -4.13
N LYS A 174 2.94 21.47 -5.45
CA LYS A 174 2.84 20.36 -6.42
C LYS A 174 4.03 19.41 -6.31
N LEU A 175 5.24 19.96 -6.11
CA LEU A 175 6.46 19.19 -5.90
C LEU A 175 6.40 18.35 -4.62
N ASN A 176 6.08 18.97 -3.49
CA ASN A 176 6.04 18.27 -2.21
C ASN A 176 4.99 17.17 -2.20
N LYS A 177 3.85 17.38 -2.85
CA LYS A 177 2.83 16.35 -3.02
C LYS A 177 3.40 15.14 -3.78
N SER A 178 4.08 15.37 -4.90
CA SER A 178 4.73 14.28 -5.67
C SER A 178 5.80 13.55 -4.84
N MET A 179 6.61 14.28 -4.07
CA MET A 179 7.66 13.68 -3.24
C MET A 179 7.08 12.86 -2.07
N ILE A 180 6.00 13.33 -1.45
CA ILE A 180 5.27 12.58 -0.42
C ILE A 180 4.73 11.27 -1.00
N GLU A 181 4.13 11.33 -2.18
CA GLU A 181 3.62 10.15 -2.89
C GLU A 181 4.74 9.16 -3.22
N GLU A 182 5.88 9.65 -3.70
CA GLU A 182 7.05 8.82 -4.02
C GLU A 182 7.63 8.14 -2.77
N LEU A 183 7.71 8.85 -1.64
CA LEU A 183 8.19 8.26 -0.38
C LEU A 183 7.26 7.17 0.16
N LEU A 184 5.95 7.38 0.07
CA LEU A 184 4.95 6.36 0.40
C LEU A 184 5.08 5.14 -0.51
N HIS A 185 5.20 5.38 -1.81
CA HIS A 185 5.40 4.35 -2.83
C HIS A 185 6.66 3.51 -2.57
N ASN A 186 7.82 4.15 -2.44
CA ASN A 186 9.10 3.47 -2.22
C ASN A 186 9.06 2.63 -0.93
N ASN A 187 8.43 3.14 0.12
CA ASN A 187 8.30 2.42 1.38
C ASN A 187 7.44 1.15 1.26
N ILE A 188 6.31 1.22 0.51
CA ILE A 188 5.45 0.05 0.26
C ILE A 188 6.21 -1.01 -0.55
N ILE A 189 6.96 -0.61 -1.60
CA ILE A 189 7.77 -1.54 -2.41
C ILE A 189 8.84 -2.22 -1.57
N GLN A 190 9.60 -1.43 -0.82
CA GLN A 190 10.73 -1.90 -0.03
C GLN A 190 10.29 -2.70 1.22
N GLY A 191 9.00 -2.66 1.58
CA GLY A 191 8.51 -3.25 2.83
C GLY A 191 9.05 -2.52 4.07
N GLY A 192 9.43 -1.25 3.92
CA GLY A 192 9.96 -0.46 5.01
C GLY A 192 8.89 -0.17 6.07
N SER A 193 9.32 0.09 7.31
CA SER A 193 8.38 0.44 8.36
C SER A 193 7.76 1.82 8.12
N ALA A 194 6.50 2.00 8.53
CA ALA A 194 5.86 3.32 8.50
C ALA A 194 6.60 4.36 9.37
N ALA A 195 7.33 3.91 10.39
CA ALA A 195 8.16 4.75 11.25
C ALA A 195 9.36 5.35 10.50
N GLN A 196 10.05 4.55 9.67
CA GLN A 196 11.12 5.03 8.80
C GLN A 196 10.59 6.04 7.78
N ASN A 197 9.44 5.74 7.18
CA ASN A 197 8.82 6.64 6.21
C ASN A 197 8.43 7.98 6.83
N ALA A 198 7.87 7.96 8.04
CA ALA A 198 7.52 9.17 8.78
C ALA A 198 8.70 10.12 8.97
N THR A 199 9.90 9.59 9.20
CA THR A 199 11.14 10.38 9.31
C THR A 199 11.47 11.11 8.01
N HIS A 200 11.29 10.45 6.86
CA HIS A 200 11.51 11.08 5.55
C HIS A 200 10.42 12.10 5.21
N LEU A 201 9.16 11.78 5.51
CA LEU A 201 8.00 12.64 5.25
C LEU A 201 7.99 13.92 6.08
N LYS A 202 8.59 13.91 7.28
CA LYS A 202 8.65 15.06 8.21
C LYS A 202 9.13 16.35 7.52
N LYS A 203 10.04 16.25 6.56
CA LYS A 203 10.61 17.40 5.82
C LYS A 203 9.57 18.21 5.03
N TYR A 204 8.46 17.58 4.66
CA TYR A 204 7.40 18.18 3.85
C TYR A 204 6.25 18.75 4.69
N LEU A 205 6.39 18.77 6.02
CA LEU A 205 5.42 19.41 6.92
C LEU A 205 5.62 20.92 6.98
N ASN A 206 4.56 21.66 7.30
CA ASN A 206 4.63 23.12 7.51
C ASN A 206 5.65 23.48 8.59
N ASN A 207 5.58 22.77 9.71
CA ASN A 207 6.53 22.89 10.81
C ASN A 207 7.28 21.56 10.93
N PRO A 208 8.43 21.36 10.26
CA PRO A 208 9.14 20.09 10.31
C PRO A 208 9.69 19.84 11.71
N ASP A 209 10.28 20.81 12.40
CA ASP A 209 11.10 20.54 13.60
C ASP A 209 10.36 20.64 14.95
N MET A 210 9.04 20.45 14.95
CA MET A 210 8.26 20.42 16.19
C MET A 210 8.37 19.04 16.84
N TYR A 211 9.45 18.86 17.59
CA TYR A 211 9.70 17.68 18.39
C TYR A 211 9.55 18.02 19.89
N PHE A 212 8.52 17.45 20.50
CA PHE A 212 8.22 17.67 21.92
C PHE A 212 8.55 16.42 22.71
N ARG A 213 9.59 16.50 23.56
CA ARG A 213 9.92 15.45 24.54
C ARG A 213 9.04 15.60 25.78
N ARG A 214 8.71 14.48 26.43
CA ARG A 214 8.23 14.51 27.80
C ARG A 214 9.42 14.73 28.73
N VAL A 215 9.27 15.61 29.71
CA VAL A 215 10.28 15.95 30.70
C VAL A 215 9.83 15.42 32.05
N ARG A 216 10.73 14.78 32.79
CA ARG A 216 10.43 14.27 34.13
C ARG A 216 10.35 15.45 35.10
N ASN A 217 9.20 15.61 35.75
CA ASN A 217 9.02 16.65 36.75
C ASN A 217 9.80 16.27 38.02
N LYS A 218 10.69 17.15 38.47
CA LYS A 218 11.55 16.93 39.66
C LYS A 218 10.75 16.73 40.95
N LYS A 219 9.53 17.28 41.03
CA LYS A 219 8.69 17.23 42.25
C LYS A 219 7.77 16.01 42.31
N THR A 220 7.23 15.57 41.18
CA THR A 220 6.23 14.48 41.13
C THR A 220 6.78 13.17 40.59
N GLY A 221 8.00 13.19 40.03
CA GLY A 221 8.63 12.02 39.40
C GLY A 221 7.96 11.56 38.10
N LYS A 222 6.81 12.14 37.73
CA LYS A 222 6.01 11.80 36.54
C LYS A 222 6.54 12.51 35.28
N LEU A 223 6.33 11.88 34.13
CA LEU A 223 6.68 12.44 32.82
C LEU A 223 5.61 13.41 32.33
N GLU A 224 5.92 14.70 32.32
CA GLU A 224 5.02 15.77 31.86
C GLU A 224 5.44 16.33 30.50
N LEU A 225 4.55 17.09 29.86
CA LEU A 225 4.87 17.87 28.66
C LEU A 225 5.88 18.98 28.98
N SER A 226 6.83 19.24 28.08
CA SER A 226 7.72 20.40 28.19
C SER A 226 6.94 21.72 28.11
N ALA A 227 7.47 22.81 28.66
CA ALA A 227 6.82 24.12 28.64
C ALA A 227 6.43 24.55 27.20
N ARG A 228 7.35 24.44 26.25
CA ARG A 228 7.10 24.71 24.82
C ARG A 228 5.99 23.82 24.22
N ALA A 229 5.85 22.58 24.70
CA ALA A 229 4.79 21.68 24.25
C ALA A 229 3.43 22.03 24.86
N LYS A 230 3.41 22.57 26.09
CA LYS A 230 2.21 23.08 26.74
C LYS A 230 1.71 24.35 26.05
N GLU A 231 2.60 25.22 25.57
CA GLU A 231 2.26 26.46 24.85
C GLU A 231 1.78 26.21 23.41
N PHE A 232 2.28 25.16 22.75
CA PHE A 232 1.96 24.89 21.35
C PHE A 232 0.59 24.19 21.17
N HIS A 233 -0.35 24.92 20.56
CA HIS A 233 -1.72 24.47 20.30
C HIS A 233 -2.07 24.54 18.79
N PRO A 234 -1.77 23.50 18.00
CA PRO A 234 -2.01 23.50 16.55
C PRO A 234 -3.50 23.33 16.14
N GLY A 235 -4.41 23.28 17.14
CA GLY A 235 -5.85 23.09 16.96
C GLY A 235 -6.26 21.64 16.71
N ARG A 236 -7.57 21.42 16.50
CA ARG A 236 -8.14 20.09 16.24
C ARG A 236 -7.60 19.52 14.92
N GLY A 237 -7.26 18.22 14.94
CA GLY A 237 -6.84 17.45 13.77
C GLY A 237 -5.34 17.49 13.44
N VAL A 238 -4.54 18.24 14.20
CA VAL A 238 -3.08 18.34 14.01
C VAL A 238 -2.37 17.90 15.28
N TYR A 239 -1.43 16.97 15.17
CA TYR A 239 -0.60 16.57 16.30
C TYR A 239 0.41 17.67 16.63
N ARG A 240 0.74 17.82 17.92
CA ARG A 240 1.83 18.71 18.36
C ARG A 240 3.16 18.29 17.74
N SER A 241 3.45 16.99 17.74
CA SER A 241 4.67 16.46 17.13
C SER A 241 4.54 16.34 15.62
N SER A 242 5.51 16.91 14.89
CA SER A 242 5.64 16.78 13.44
C SER A 242 5.81 15.31 13.03
N TYR A 243 6.62 14.56 13.76
CA TYR A 243 6.79 13.12 13.53
C TYR A 243 5.46 12.37 13.60
N GLN A 244 4.60 12.71 14.57
CA GLN A 244 3.30 12.05 14.73
C GLN A 244 2.33 12.38 13.59
N ASN A 245 2.39 13.59 13.03
CA ASN A 245 1.62 13.97 11.83
C ASN A 245 2.08 13.17 10.60
N ALA A 246 3.39 13.05 10.39
CA ALA A 246 3.94 12.26 9.29
C ALA A 246 3.64 10.76 9.45
N LEU A 247 3.76 10.24 10.68
CA LEU A 247 3.45 8.85 11.01
C LEU A 247 1.98 8.51 10.79
N ARG A 248 1.06 9.45 11.09
CA ARG A 248 -0.37 9.28 10.80
C ARG A 248 -0.59 9.01 9.32
N LEU A 249 0.01 9.80 8.43
CA LEU A 249 -0.14 9.61 6.98
C LEU A 249 0.46 8.29 6.54
N ALA A 250 1.72 8.03 6.91
CA ALA A 250 2.43 6.81 6.54
C ALA A 250 1.66 5.56 6.97
N GLN A 251 1.26 5.46 8.24
CA GLN A 251 0.51 4.30 8.73
C GLN A 251 -0.86 4.16 8.08
N THR A 252 -1.56 5.27 7.83
CA THR A 252 -2.90 5.22 7.23
C THR A 252 -2.83 4.72 5.80
N GLU A 253 -1.98 5.31 4.95
CA GLU A 253 -1.89 4.91 3.55
C GLU A 253 -1.31 3.50 3.38
N THR A 254 -0.26 3.15 4.13
CA THR A 254 0.30 1.80 4.10
C THR A 254 -0.74 0.77 4.52
N ASN A 255 -1.42 0.95 5.66
CA ASN A 255 -2.42 -0.01 6.14
C ASN A 255 -3.61 -0.12 5.19
N MET A 256 -4.08 1.00 4.62
CA MET A 256 -5.18 0.98 3.65
C MET A 256 -4.79 0.24 2.37
N GLY A 257 -3.56 0.42 1.87
CA GLY A 257 -3.05 -0.30 0.71
C GLY A 257 -3.02 -1.81 0.92
N TYR A 258 -2.46 -2.28 2.05
CA TYR A 258 -2.42 -3.72 2.37
C TYR A 258 -3.81 -4.31 2.60
N ARG A 259 -4.70 -3.63 3.33
CA ARG A 259 -6.07 -4.12 3.56
C ARG A 259 -6.87 -4.22 2.26
N MET A 260 -6.69 -3.26 1.34
CA MET A 260 -7.36 -3.32 0.05
C MET A 260 -6.80 -4.46 -0.83
N ALA A 261 -5.49 -4.70 -0.79
CA ALA A 261 -4.90 -5.87 -1.45
C ALA A 261 -5.48 -7.18 -0.91
N ASP A 262 -5.56 -7.32 0.43
CA ASP A 262 -6.16 -8.48 1.07
C ASP A 262 -7.64 -8.64 0.68
N HIS A 263 -8.41 -7.55 0.67
CA HIS A 263 -9.81 -7.55 0.24
C HIS A 263 -9.96 -8.04 -1.20
N ASN A 264 -9.18 -7.53 -2.15
CA ASN A 264 -9.24 -7.96 -3.55
C ASN A 264 -8.87 -9.43 -3.71
N ARG A 265 -7.87 -9.90 -2.96
CA ARG A 265 -7.49 -11.31 -2.95
C ARG A 265 -8.62 -12.20 -2.42
N TRP A 266 -9.26 -11.80 -1.33
CA TRP A 266 -10.40 -12.52 -0.77
C TRP A 266 -11.61 -12.49 -1.69
N LYS A 267 -11.90 -11.35 -2.32
CA LYS A 267 -13.00 -11.19 -3.27
C LYS A 267 -12.89 -12.18 -4.44
N ASN A 268 -11.68 -12.37 -4.96
CA ASN A 268 -11.42 -13.29 -6.08
C ASN A 268 -11.27 -14.76 -5.65
N ASN A 269 -11.20 -15.06 -4.34
CA ASN A 269 -11.06 -16.43 -3.86
C ASN A 269 -12.44 -17.02 -3.49
N PRO A 270 -12.95 -18.05 -4.20
CA PRO A 270 -14.27 -18.62 -3.93
C PRO A 270 -14.39 -19.28 -2.55
N THR A 271 -13.27 -19.71 -1.97
CA THR A 271 -13.22 -20.37 -0.64
C THR A 271 -13.40 -19.40 0.53
N VAL A 272 -13.33 -18.08 0.27
CA VAL A 272 -13.59 -17.04 1.27
C VAL A 272 -15.04 -16.60 1.14
N VAL A 273 -15.80 -16.69 2.24
CA VAL A 273 -17.26 -16.43 2.29
C VAL A 273 -17.63 -15.16 3.07
N GLY A 274 -16.64 -14.52 3.69
CA GLY A 274 -16.77 -13.28 4.43
C GLY A 274 -15.42 -12.93 5.08
N PHE A 275 -15.41 -11.96 5.98
CA PHE A 275 -14.24 -11.69 6.82
C PHE A 275 -14.66 -11.14 8.18
N GLU A 276 -13.83 -11.37 9.18
CA GLU A 276 -14.02 -10.87 10.54
C GLU A 276 -13.04 -9.72 10.80
N VAL A 277 -13.55 -8.56 11.23
CA VAL A 277 -12.72 -7.43 11.66
C VAL A 277 -12.46 -7.53 13.16
N LYS A 278 -11.18 -7.63 13.52
CA LYS A 278 -10.69 -7.72 14.90
C LYS A 278 -9.94 -6.45 15.33
N THR A 279 -10.09 -6.10 16.59
CA THR A 279 -9.24 -5.08 17.23
C THR A 279 -7.87 -5.68 17.55
N SER A 280 -6.82 -4.88 17.40
CA SER A 280 -5.47 -5.31 17.79
C SER A 280 -5.36 -5.30 19.31
N HIS A 281 -4.58 -6.22 19.89
CA HIS A 281 -4.29 -6.23 21.33
C HIS A 281 -3.67 -4.90 21.82
N ASN A 282 -2.97 -4.17 20.94
CA ASN A 282 -2.38 -2.87 21.26
C ASN A 282 -3.38 -1.69 21.15
N HIS A 283 -4.68 -1.96 21.18
CA HIS A 283 -5.69 -0.91 21.18
C HIS A 283 -5.64 -0.15 22.52
N PRO A 284 -5.30 1.15 22.53
CA PRO A 284 -4.91 1.85 23.75
C PRO A 284 -6.08 2.24 24.65
N THR A 285 -7.29 2.36 24.09
CA THR A 285 -8.49 2.83 24.79
C THR A 285 -9.69 2.52 23.93
N GLU A 286 -10.76 1.95 24.49
CA GLU A 286 -11.99 1.62 23.78
C GLU A 286 -12.47 2.78 22.89
N ASP A 287 -12.70 2.48 21.61
CA ASP A 287 -13.13 3.45 20.61
C ASP A 287 -14.14 2.84 19.62
N MET A 288 -14.45 3.57 18.54
CA MET A 288 -15.41 3.09 17.53
C MET A 288 -15.06 1.72 16.96
N CYS A 289 -13.79 1.29 16.99
CA CYS A 289 -13.41 -0.03 16.51
C CYS A 289 -14.03 -1.16 17.33
N ASP A 290 -14.29 -0.92 18.62
CA ASP A 290 -14.89 -1.91 19.51
C ASP A 290 -16.39 -2.11 19.23
N ASP A 291 -17.08 -1.04 18.82
CA ASP A 291 -18.47 -1.09 18.35
C ASP A 291 -18.60 -1.73 16.96
N LEU A 292 -17.59 -1.54 16.12
CA LEU A 292 -17.58 -1.94 14.70
C LEU A 292 -16.84 -3.27 14.46
N LYS A 293 -16.38 -3.96 15.50
CA LYS A 293 -15.79 -5.31 15.34
C LYS A 293 -16.88 -6.34 15.03
N GLY A 294 -16.50 -7.39 14.30
CA GLY A 294 -17.39 -8.50 13.96
C GLY A 294 -17.26 -8.95 12.51
N GLU A 295 -18.21 -9.76 12.08
CA GLU A 295 -18.22 -10.39 10.77
C GLU A 295 -18.89 -9.52 9.70
N TYR A 296 -18.23 -9.38 8.56
CA TYR A 296 -18.67 -8.58 7.43
C TYR A 296 -18.83 -9.44 6.16
N PRO A 297 -19.80 -9.11 5.29
CA PRO A 297 -19.93 -9.74 4.00
C PRO A 297 -18.68 -9.54 3.14
N LYS A 298 -18.42 -10.49 2.25
CA LYS A 298 -17.26 -10.49 1.35
C LYS A 298 -17.14 -9.21 0.51
N ASP A 299 -18.26 -8.63 0.09
CA ASP A 299 -18.30 -7.43 -0.74
C ASP A 299 -18.10 -6.13 0.05
N PHE A 300 -18.12 -6.18 1.39
CA PHE A 300 -17.84 -5.02 2.21
C PHE A 300 -16.34 -4.65 2.14
N ILE A 301 -16.05 -3.40 1.82
CA ILE A 301 -14.70 -2.86 1.71
C ILE A 301 -14.26 -2.31 3.06
N PHE A 302 -13.31 -2.98 3.71
CA PHE A 302 -12.70 -2.52 4.96
C PHE A 302 -11.27 -1.99 4.72
N THR A 303 -11.13 -0.67 4.59
CA THR A 303 -9.81 -0.01 4.54
C THR A 303 -9.33 0.48 5.92
N GLY A 304 -10.24 0.59 6.89
CA GLY A 304 -10.00 1.06 8.25
C GLY A 304 -11.11 1.99 8.74
N TRP A 305 -11.40 1.97 10.05
CA TRP A 305 -12.47 2.79 10.62
C TRP A 305 -12.09 4.27 10.76
N HIS A 306 -10.84 4.53 11.12
CA HIS A 306 -10.30 5.87 11.31
C HIS A 306 -8.82 5.94 10.91
N PRO A 307 -8.25 7.15 10.80
CA PRO A 307 -6.81 7.31 10.55
C PRO A 307 -5.98 6.66 11.65
N LYS A 308 -4.84 6.06 11.28
CA LYS A 308 -4.00 5.26 12.19
C LYS A 308 -4.72 4.06 12.82
N CYS A 309 -5.81 3.58 12.22
CA CYS A 309 -6.48 2.36 12.66
C CYS A 309 -5.53 1.16 12.56
N ILE A 310 -5.44 0.39 13.64
CA ILE A 310 -4.58 -0.79 13.78
C ILE A 310 -5.36 -2.12 13.70
N CYS A 311 -6.69 -2.05 13.55
CA CYS A 311 -7.53 -3.23 13.37
C CYS A 311 -7.14 -4.02 12.13
N TYR A 312 -7.41 -5.31 12.11
CA TYR A 312 -7.10 -6.17 10.99
C TYR A 312 -8.30 -7.05 10.67
N ALA A 313 -8.35 -7.52 9.44
CA ALA A 313 -9.37 -8.44 8.99
C ALA A 313 -8.78 -9.85 8.87
N VAL A 314 -9.58 -10.86 9.16
CA VAL A 314 -9.25 -12.28 9.00
C VAL A 314 -10.31 -12.89 8.08
N PRO A 315 -9.95 -13.66 7.05
CA PRO A 315 -10.93 -14.26 6.17
C PRO A 315 -11.76 -15.30 6.91
N VAL A 316 -13.07 -15.32 6.65
CA VAL A 316 -13.95 -16.43 7.04
C VAL A 316 -13.97 -17.40 5.87
N MET A 317 -13.50 -18.63 6.13
CA MET A 317 -13.36 -19.68 5.13
C MET A 317 -14.61 -20.59 5.10
N LEU A 318 -14.73 -21.37 4.02
CA LEU A 318 -15.59 -22.56 3.98
C LEU A 318 -15.25 -23.50 5.15
N SER A 319 -16.24 -24.27 5.60
CA SER A 319 -15.95 -25.39 6.51
C SER A 319 -15.17 -26.48 5.80
N ASP A 320 -14.43 -27.31 6.55
CA ASP A 320 -13.56 -28.36 5.99
C ASP A 320 -14.32 -29.27 5.00
N LYS A 321 -15.55 -29.70 5.35
CA LYS A 321 -16.40 -30.52 4.48
C LYS A 321 -16.85 -29.81 3.19
N GLU A 322 -17.15 -28.52 3.28
CA GLU A 322 -17.54 -27.70 2.12
C GLU A 322 -16.33 -27.43 1.23
N PHE A 323 -15.14 -27.34 1.81
CA PHE A 323 -13.88 -27.19 1.10
C PHE A 323 -13.53 -28.48 0.33
N GLU A 324 -13.62 -29.65 0.98
CA GLU A 324 -13.46 -30.96 0.32
C GLU A 324 -14.43 -31.12 -0.86
N SER A 325 -15.72 -30.83 -0.63
CA SER A 325 -16.73 -30.88 -1.70
C SER A 325 -16.44 -29.91 -2.85
N HIS A 326 -15.85 -28.76 -2.53
CA HIS A 326 -15.43 -27.76 -3.53
C HIS A 326 -14.21 -28.26 -4.33
N GLU A 327 -13.25 -28.93 -3.69
CA GLU A 327 -12.11 -29.55 -4.38
C GLU A 327 -12.57 -30.70 -5.29
N ASP A 328 -13.44 -31.59 -4.80
CA ASP A 328 -13.99 -32.70 -5.58
C ASP A 328 -14.77 -32.22 -6.82
N ALA A 329 -15.57 -31.15 -6.67
CA ALA A 329 -16.28 -30.54 -7.80
C ALA A 329 -15.30 -30.04 -8.87
N ILE A 330 -14.22 -29.35 -8.46
CA ILE A 330 -13.19 -28.88 -9.39
C ILE A 330 -12.48 -30.05 -10.07
N LEU A 331 -12.14 -31.11 -9.33
CA LEU A 331 -11.47 -32.30 -9.85
C LEU A 331 -12.34 -33.07 -10.86
N THR A 332 -13.66 -33.05 -10.67
CA THR A 332 -14.64 -33.70 -11.55
C THR A 332 -15.13 -32.81 -12.70
N GLY A 333 -14.63 -31.57 -12.79
CA GLY A 333 -15.00 -30.61 -13.84
C GLY A 333 -16.38 -29.96 -13.65
N GLN A 334 -16.96 -30.04 -12.46
CA GLN A 334 -18.23 -29.41 -12.10
C GLN A 334 -18.01 -28.05 -11.41
N GLU A 335 -18.95 -27.12 -11.57
CA GLU A 335 -18.89 -25.85 -10.83
C GLU A 335 -19.25 -26.06 -9.34
N PRO A 336 -18.38 -25.65 -8.40
CA PRO A 336 -18.64 -25.83 -6.98
C PRO A 336 -19.79 -24.93 -6.50
N LYS A 337 -20.75 -25.51 -5.79
CA LYS A 337 -21.88 -24.76 -5.21
C LYS A 337 -21.43 -23.99 -3.97
N ILE A 338 -21.35 -22.67 -4.08
CA ILE A 338 -20.96 -21.77 -2.96
C ILE A 338 -22.19 -21.39 -2.12
N ASN A 339 -22.78 -22.36 -1.42
CA ASN A 339 -23.82 -22.10 -0.41
C ASN A 339 -23.35 -22.58 0.96
N SER A 340 -22.39 -21.86 1.52
CA SER A 340 -21.77 -22.19 2.81
C SER A 340 -22.60 -21.72 3.99
N LYS A 341 -22.59 -22.51 5.07
CA LYS A 341 -23.15 -22.11 6.38
C LYS A 341 -22.40 -20.92 6.98
N ASN A 342 -21.11 -20.78 6.71
CA ASN A 342 -20.26 -19.69 7.21
C ASN A 342 -20.42 -18.39 6.40
N ARG A 343 -21.32 -18.36 5.41
CA ARG A 343 -21.49 -17.19 4.55
C ARG A 343 -22.11 -16.03 5.33
N VAL A 344 -21.32 -14.97 5.48
CA VAL A 344 -21.75 -13.73 6.14
C VAL A 344 -22.60 -12.92 5.15
N ARG A 345 -23.91 -12.79 5.42
CA ARG A 345 -24.86 -12.11 4.54
C ARG A 345 -25.14 -10.65 4.93
N SER A 346 -24.89 -10.29 6.18
CA SER A 346 -25.21 -8.96 6.72
C SER A 346 -24.09 -8.44 7.60
N VAL A 347 -24.00 -7.13 7.71
CA VAL A 347 -23.07 -6.44 8.61
C VAL A 347 -23.45 -6.65 10.09
N PRO A 348 -22.51 -6.50 11.05
CA PRO A 348 -22.77 -6.72 12.47
C PRO A 348 -23.85 -5.80 13.04
N ALA A 349 -24.55 -6.26 14.07
CA ALA A 349 -25.55 -5.45 14.77
C ALA A 349 -24.95 -4.15 15.35
N GLY A 350 -23.70 -4.20 15.84
CA GLY A 350 -22.95 -3.03 16.31
C GLY A 350 -22.78 -1.96 15.24
N PHE A 351 -22.44 -2.37 14.01
CA PHE A 351 -22.36 -1.48 12.85
C PHE A 351 -23.71 -0.79 12.58
N ASN A 352 -24.80 -1.55 12.55
CA ASN A 352 -26.13 -0.98 12.31
C ASN A 352 -26.56 0.01 13.41
N ARG A 353 -26.25 -0.28 14.68
CA ARG A 353 -26.49 0.65 15.80
C ARG A 353 -25.67 1.93 15.63
N TRP A 354 -24.40 1.80 15.30
CA TRP A 354 -23.51 2.94 15.09
C TRP A 354 -24.03 3.84 13.95
N ILE A 355 -24.40 3.25 12.81
CA ILE A 355 -24.96 3.97 11.66
C ILE A 355 -26.24 4.72 12.05
N LYS A 356 -27.17 4.08 12.76
CA LYS A 356 -28.40 4.73 13.25
C LYS A 356 -28.09 5.90 14.17
N SER A 357 -27.13 5.74 15.09
CA SER A 357 -26.73 6.81 16.02
C SER A 357 -26.12 8.03 15.33
N LYS A 358 -25.43 7.84 14.20
CA LYS A 358 -24.72 8.90 13.48
C LYS A 358 -25.47 9.43 12.25
N ALA A 359 -26.57 8.82 11.83
CA ALA A 359 -27.31 9.20 10.63
C ALA A 359 -27.76 10.68 10.59
N LYS A 360 -28.16 11.25 11.75
CA LYS A 360 -28.50 12.68 11.83
C LYS A 360 -27.26 13.57 11.76
N ALA A 361 -26.23 13.23 12.53
CA ALA A 361 -24.98 14.00 12.60
C ALA A 361 -24.20 13.97 11.26
N SER A 362 -24.27 12.86 10.52
CA SER A 362 -23.52 12.67 9.27
C SER A 362 -23.94 13.64 8.18
N LYS A 363 -25.18 14.18 8.21
CA LYS A 363 -25.64 15.14 7.20
C LYS A 363 -24.84 16.45 7.21
N GLY A 364 -24.35 16.85 8.39
CA GLY A 364 -23.52 18.05 8.56
C GLY A 364 -22.02 17.84 8.33
N TRP A 365 -21.58 16.62 8.00
CA TRP A 365 -20.15 16.34 7.83
C TRP A 365 -19.67 16.73 6.44
N LYS A 366 -18.65 17.60 6.40
CA LYS A 366 -17.98 18.00 5.15
C LYS A 366 -17.35 16.81 4.41
N ASN A 367 -16.80 15.84 5.17
CA ASN A 367 -16.19 14.63 4.63
C ASN A 367 -16.71 13.40 5.38
N GLN A 368 -17.24 12.43 4.65
CA GLN A 368 -17.67 11.15 5.23
C GLN A 368 -16.46 10.23 5.50
N PRO A 369 -16.51 9.40 6.56
CA PRO A 369 -15.52 8.35 6.81
C PRO A 369 -15.29 7.43 5.60
N TYR A 370 -14.07 6.88 5.48
CA TYR A 370 -13.64 6.08 4.33
C TYR A 370 -14.60 4.91 4.05
N PHE A 371 -14.90 4.11 5.06
CA PHE A 371 -15.78 2.96 4.94
C PHE A 371 -17.22 3.33 4.53
N ILE A 372 -17.68 4.56 4.79
CA ILE A 372 -19.00 5.01 4.32
C ILE A 372 -18.94 5.35 2.84
N ARG A 373 -17.88 6.06 2.42
CA ARG A 373 -17.67 6.40 1.01
C ARG A 373 -17.52 5.16 0.12
N ASP A 374 -16.82 4.16 0.63
CA ASP A 374 -16.52 2.94 -0.10
C ASP A 374 -17.78 2.04 -0.21
N ASN A 375 -18.55 1.91 0.87
CA ASN A 375 -19.63 0.92 0.97
C ASN A 375 -21.06 1.44 0.78
N PHE A 376 -21.32 2.76 0.82
CA PHE A 376 -22.69 3.28 0.68
C PHE A 376 -22.96 3.89 -0.69
N LYS A 377 -24.21 3.78 -1.18
CA LYS A 377 -24.63 4.44 -2.43
C LYS A 377 -24.50 5.95 -2.28
N GLY A 378 -23.89 6.60 -3.27
CA GLY A 378 -23.56 8.03 -3.20
C GLY A 378 -22.56 8.41 -2.09
N GLY A 379 -21.93 7.44 -1.43
CA GLY A 379 -20.97 7.66 -0.34
C GLY A 379 -21.58 8.31 0.91
N LYS A 380 -22.89 8.19 1.11
CA LYS A 380 -23.63 8.75 2.25
C LYS A 380 -24.46 7.68 2.92
N ILE A 381 -24.62 7.78 4.25
CA ILE A 381 -25.44 6.86 5.04
C ILE A 381 -26.86 6.72 4.47
N GLU A 382 -27.44 7.81 3.97
CA GLU A 382 -28.80 7.87 3.42
C GLU A 382 -29.00 6.99 2.18
N GLY A 383 -27.95 6.74 1.40
CA GLY A 383 -28.04 5.93 0.17
C GLY A 383 -28.17 4.42 0.44
N GLY A 384 -27.98 3.98 1.68
CA GLY A 384 -27.92 2.56 2.02
C GLY A 384 -26.66 1.87 1.54
N LEU A 385 -26.47 0.62 1.97
CA LEU A 385 -25.29 -0.19 1.66
C LEU A 385 -25.29 -0.66 0.20
N ARG A 386 -24.10 -0.77 -0.38
CA ARG A 386 -23.78 -1.38 -1.69
C ARG A 386 -23.47 -2.86 -1.49
N LEU A 387 -24.39 -3.59 -0.88
CA LEU A 387 -24.29 -5.04 -0.67
C LEU A 387 -25.26 -5.76 -1.59
#